data_AF-A0A4R8IJP8-F1
#
_entry.id   AF-A0A4R8IJP8-F1
#
_cell.length_a   1.000
_cell.length_b   1.000
_cell.length_c   1.000
_cell.angle_alpha   90.00
_cell.angle_beta   90.00
_cell.angle_gamma   90.00
#
_symmetry.space_group_name_H-M   'P 1'
#
loop_
_entity.id
_entity.type
_entity.pdbx_description
1 polymer ?
#
loop_
_entity_poly.entity_id
_entity_poly.type
_entity_poly.pdbx_seq_one_letter_code
_entity_poly.pdbx_strand_id
1 'polypeptide(L)'
;MTTKLVQKHLFKGTREFEIVNDVINVRMKTPFKEEKITVGLTVLDPEPVINKPYLEFNGRAESEPMLSLFLDKPNTEEFNAFVVALQKQILAAGNAVSGLDADSYPAGIAGNVYEEPPEFEESDQKRFKYNNKSIDAAKLESAIQMLERYVEDEEIKPLLFAMNALKDDPKNESCMEQVVNAFNELGIVQGAVLTYAPYISVLLMDDPYGDN
;
A
#
# COMPACT_ATOMS: atom_id res chain seq x y z
N MET A 1 -16.09 16.80 -11.07
CA MET A 1 -16.19 15.70 -10.09
C MET A 1 -14.82 15.06 -9.98
N THR A 2 -14.30 14.86 -8.78
CA THR A 2 -12.96 14.32 -8.57
C THR A 2 -13.02 12.80 -8.64
N THR A 3 -12.68 12.23 -9.79
CA THR A 3 -12.67 10.78 -10.01
C THR A 3 -11.34 10.14 -9.65
N LYS A 4 -10.32 10.94 -9.31
CA LYS A 4 -8.98 10.49 -8.97
C LYS A 4 -8.51 11.10 -7.66
N LEU A 5 -8.00 10.29 -6.75
CA LEU A 5 -7.38 10.70 -5.49
C LEU A 5 -5.93 10.22 -5.45
N VAL A 6 -4.99 11.11 -5.17
CA VAL A 6 -3.56 10.77 -5.07
C VAL A 6 -3.07 11.09 -3.66
N GLN A 7 -2.74 10.06 -2.91
CA GLN A 7 -2.22 10.15 -1.55
C GLN A 7 -0.71 9.91 -1.59
N LYS A 8 0.08 10.99 -1.48
CA LYS A 8 1.53 10.91 -1.40
C LYS A 8 1.99 10.78 0.04
N HIS A 9 2.93 9.89 0.28
CA HIS A 9 3.62 9.75 1.55
C HIS A 9 5.13 9.64 1.28
N LEU A 10 5.93 10.46 1.96
CA LEU A 10 7.39 10.51 1.74
C LEU A 10 8.06 9.13 1.87
N PHE A 11 7.57 8.29 2.79
CA PHE A 11 8.17 6.98 3.08
C PHE A 11 7.26 5.76 2.82
N LYS A 12 5.93 5.94 2.73
CA LYS A 12 4.97 4.86 2.44
C LYS A 12 4.59 4.79 0.95
N GLY A 13 5.20 5.64 0.13
CA GLY A 13 4.93 5.68 -1.31
C GLY A 13 3.74 6.56 -1.70
N THR A 14 3.33 6.45 -2.95
CA THR A 14 2.17 7.11 -3.53
C THR A 14 1.05 6.11 -3.75
N ARG A 15 -0.13 6.37 -3.21
CA ARG A 15 -1.35 5.61 -3.55
C ARG A 15 -2.22 6.47 -4.46
N GLU A 16 -2.54 5.97 -5.64
CA GLU A 16 -3.47 6.60 -6.56
C GLU A 16 -4.74 5.75 -6.61
N PHE A 17 -5.88 6.40 -6.51
CA PHE A 17 -7.19 5.80 -6.61
C PHE A 17 -7.90 6.47 -7.77
N GLU A 18 -8.41 5.70 -8.72
CA GLU A 18 -9.09 6.23 -9.89
C GLU A 18 -10.37 5.44 -10.14
N ILE A 19 -11.49 6.15 -10.07
CA ILE A 19 -12.82 5.60 -10.34
C ILE A 19 -13.02 5.61 -11.85
N VAL A 20 -13.20 4.43 -12.43
CA VAL A 20 -13.45 4.24 -13.86
C VAL A 20 -14.73 3.42 -13.99
N ASN A 21 -15.82 4.06 -14.42
CA ASN A 21 -17.14 3.44 -14.57
C ASN A 21 -17.62 2.74 -13.29
N ASP A 22 -17.67 1.41 -13.29
CA ASP A 22 -18.15 0.53 -12.24
C ASP A 22 -17.01 -0.11 -11.42
N VAL A 23 -15.76 0.30 -11.65
CA VAL A 23 -14.59 -0.18 -10.92
C VAL A 23 -13.76 0.97 -10.35
N ILE A 24 -13.02 0.69 -9.29
CA ILE A 24 -11.96 1.55 -8.77
C ILE A 24 -10.61 0.89 -9.01
N ASN A 25 -9.73 1.59 -9.72
CA ASN A 25 -8.35 1.21 -9.91
C ASN A 25 -7.51 1.83 -8.80
N VAL A 26 -6.78 1.00 -8.09
CA VAL A 26 -5.88 1.38 -7.00
C VAL A 26 -4.47 1.07 -7.46
N ARG A 27 -3.63 2.10 -7.49
CA ARG A 27 -2.22 1.99 -7.80
C ARG A 27 -1.42 2.38 -6.57
N MET A 28 -0.82 1.42 -5.89
CA MET A 28 0.06 1.68 -4.75
C MET A 28 1.51 1.56 -5.22
N LYS A 29 2.19 2.70 -5.29
CA LYS A 29 3.61 2.79 -5.64
C LYS A 29 4.42 3.03 -4.37
N THR A 30 5.00 1.99 -3.80
CA THR A 30 5.97 2.10 -2.70
C THR A 30 7.40 2.16 -3.25
N PRO A 31 8.41 2.53 -2.44
CA PRO A 31 9.81 2.61 -2.90
C PRO A 31 10.41 1.29 -3.43
N PHE A 32 9.69 0.18 -3.31
CA PHE A 32 10.19 -1.15 -3.70
C PHE A 32 9.22 -1.93 -4.59
N LYS A 33 7.98 -1.46 -4.77
CA LYS A 33 6.93 -2.20 -5.48
C LYS A 33 5.85 -1.26 -6.01
N GLU A 34 5.38 -1.56 -7.22
CA GLU A 34 4.14 -0.99 -7.75
C GLU A 34 3.06 -2.07 -7.77
N GLU A 35 1.98 -1.84 -7.06
CA GLU A 35 0.80 -2.71 -7.03
C GLU A 35 -0.36 -2.03 -7.75
N LYS A 36 -1.07 -2.80 -8.56
CA LYS A 36 -2.30 -2.38 -9.22
C LYS A 36 -3.40 -3.35 -8.84
N ILE A 37 -4.45 -2.82 -8.23
CA ILE A 37 -5.61 -3.58 -7.78
C ILE A 37 -6.82 -2.93 -8.45
N THR A 38 -7.71 -3.74 -9.00
CA THR A 38 -8.99 -3.27 -9.54
C THR A 38 -10.09 -3.89 -8.70
N VAL A 39 -10.91 -3.05 -8.08
CA VAL A 39 -12.03 -3.48 -7.22
C VAL A 39 -13.35 -3.06 -7.86
N GLY A 40 -14.31 -3.98 -7.95
CA GLY A 40 -15.65 -3.66 -8.44
C GLY A 40 -16.43 -2.84 -7.41
N LEU A 41 -17.12 -1.77 -7.84
CA LEU A 41 -17.89 -0.92 -6.94
C LEU A 41 -19.18 -1.60 -6.44
N THR A 42 -19.67 -2.62 -7.15
CA THR A 42 -20.87 -3.39 -6.79
C THR A 42 -20.67 -4.26 -5.55
N VAL A 43 -19.44 -4.70 -5.29
CA VAL A 43 -19.10 -5.54 -4.13
C VAL A 43 -18.78 -4.71 -2.89
N LEU A 44 -18.59 -3.40 -3.01
CA LEU A 44 -18.28 -2.52 -1.90
C LEU A 44 -19.54 -2.05 -1.17
N ASP A 45 -19.44 -1.99 0.16
CA ASP A 45 -20.42 -1.32 1.01
C ASP A 45 -20.28 0.20 0.84
N PRO A 46 -21.38 0.93 0.55
CA PRO A 46 -21.36 2.39 0.48
C PRO A 46 -21.06 3.09 1.81
N GLU A 47 -21.16 2.39 2.96
CA GLU A 47 -20.86 2.94 4.28
C GLU A 47 -19.41 2.64 4.70
N PRO A 48 -18.48 3.60 4.55
CA PRO A 48 -17.11 3.40 4.98
C PRO A 48 -16.99 3.42 6.51
N VAL A 49 -16.11 2.57 7.04
CA VAL A 49 -15.79 2.49 8.46
C VAL A 49 -14.52 3.30 8.73
N ILE A 50 -14.57 4.16 9.75
CA ILE A 50 -13.41 4.93 10.18
C ILE A 50 -12.57 4.08 11.13
N ASN A 51 -11.43 3.57 10.64
CA ASN A 51 -10.47 2.79 11.40
C ASN A 51 -9.12 3.51 11.41
N LYS A 52 -8.96 4.50 12.30
CA LYS A 52 -7.82 5.44 12.28
C LYS A 52 -6.48 4.70 12.23
N PRO A 53 -5.55 5.07 11.32
CA PRO A 53 -5.55 6.28 10.48
C PRO A 53 -6.25 6.14 9.11
N TYR A 54 -7.03 5.08 8.89
CA TYR A 54 -7.64 4.73 7.62
C TYR A 54 -9.17 4.97 7.60
N LEU A 55 -9.68 5.21 6.40
CA LEU A 55 -11.09 5.10 6.03
C LEU A 55 -11.22 3.85 5.17
N GLU A 56 -11.96 2.86 5.66
CA GLU A 56 -12.03 1.53 5.06
C GLU A 56 -13.41 1.31 4.43
N PHE A 57 -13.45 0.80 3.20
CA PHE A 57 -14.67 0.31 2.56
C PHE A 57 -14.65 -1.21 2.60
N ASN A 58 -15.66 -1.78 3.26
CA ASN A 58 -15.80 -3.22 3.39
C ASN A 58 -16.55 -3.81 2.19
N GLY A 59 -16.50 -5.14 2.04
CA GLY A 59 -17.37 -5.84 1.12
C GLY A 59 -18.84 -5.83 1.60
N ARG A 60 -19.80 -5.89 0.68
CA ARG A 60 -21.23 -6.05 1.02
C ARG A 60 -21.53 -7.42 1.63
N ALA A 61 -20.77 -8.44 1.24
CA ALA A 61 -20.96 -9.81 1.70
C ALA A 61 -20.13 -10.13 2.96
N GLU A 62 -19.02 -9.42 3.16
CA GLU A 62 -18.03 -9.71 4.19
C GLU A 62 -17.53 -8.40 4.82
N SER A 63 -17.43 -8.35 6.14
CA SER A 63 -16.93 -7.18 6.87
C SER A 63 -15.41 -6.96 6.74
N GLU A 64 -14.78 -7.54 5.72
CA GLU A 64 -13.36 -7.38 5.45
C GLU A 64 -13.10 -6.10 4.64
N PRO A 65 -12.10 -5.28 5.01
CA PRO A 65 -11.78 -4.05 4.30
C PRO A 65 -11.18 -4.35 2.92
N MET A 66 -11.92 -4.04 1.86
CA MET A 66 -11.45 -4.20 0.48
C MET A 66 -10.71 -2.97 -0.05
N LEU A 67 -10.94 -1.80 0.56
CA LEU A 67 -10.29 -0.56 0.18
C LEU A 67 -9.95 0.28 1.42
N SER A 68 -8.68 0.61 1.63
CA SER A 68 -8.25 1.46 2.76
C SER A 68 -7.59 2.75 2.25
N LEU A 69 -8.23 3.89 2.53
CA LEU A 69 -7.76 5.24 2.20
C LEU A 69 -7.16 5.90 3.45
N PHE A 70 -6.13 6.73 3.31
CA PHE A 70 -5.67 7.54 4.44
C PHE A 70 -6.64 8.68 4.72
N LEU A 71 -7.06 8.86 5.98
CA LEU A 71 -7.92 9.96 6.38
C LEU A 71 -7.27 11.31 6.08
N ASP A 72 -8.05 12.25 5.52
CA ASP A 72 -7.69 13.65 5.29
C ASP A 72 -6.45 13.89 4.39
N LYS A 73 -6.03 12.88 3.61
CA LYS A 73 -4.91 13.00 2.68
C LYS A 73 -5.37 12.97 1.21
N PRO A 74 -4.81 13.81 0.31
CA PRO A 74 -3.75 14.79 0.56
C PRO A 74 -4.25 16.09 1.22
N ASN A 75 -5.54 16.43 1.05
CA ASN A 75 -6.23 17.49 1.78
C ASN A 75 -7.68 17.05 2.06
N THR A 76 -8.30 17.62 3.10
CA THR A 76 -9.65 17.25 3.53
C THR A 76 -10.72 17.50 2.46
N GLU A 77 -10.57 18.51 1.60
CA GLU A 77 -11.58 18.87 0.60
C GLU A 77 -11.60 17.89 -0.59
N GLU A 78 -10.45 17.60 -1.19
CA GLU A 78 -10.27 16.61 -2.26
C GLU A 78 -10.60 15.20 -1.77
N PHE A 79 -10.18 14.87 -0.55
CA PHE A 79 -10.51 13.59 0.08
C PHE A 79 -12.03 13.43 0.23
N ASN A 80 -12.70 14.40 0.85
CA ASN A 80 -14.15 14.35 1.03
C ASN A 80 -14.89 14.36 -0.32
N ALA A 81 -14.45 15.15 -1.29
CA ALA A 81 -15.02 15.18 -2.63
C ALA A 81 -14.91 13.81 -3.34
N PHE A 82 -13.78 13.13 -3.18
CA PHE A 82 -13.57 11.79 -3.72
C PHE A 82 -14.44 10.75 -3.00
N VAL A 83 -14.50 10.76 -1.67
CA VAL A 83 -15.33 9.84 -0.87
C VAL A 83 -16.80 9.96 -1.26
N VAL A 84 -17.32 11.19 -1.38
CA VAL A 84 -18.71 11.44 -1.81
C VAL A 84 -18.94 10.93 -3.23
N ALA A 85 -17.99 11.12 -4.14
CA ALA A 85 -18.08 10.61 -5.51
C ALA A 85 -18.08 9.07 -5.54
N LEU A 86 -17.23 8.43 -4.75
CA LEU A 86 -17.13 6.98 -4.63
C LEU A 86 -18.42 6.38 -4.08
N GLN A 87 -18.96 6.92 -3.00
CA GLN A 87 -20.24 6.49 -2.43
C GLN A 87 -21.39 6.60 -3.43
N LYS A 88 -21.47 7.74 -4.14
CA LYS A 88 -22.48 7.95 -5.18
C LYS A 88 -22.34 6.91 -6.30
N GLN A 89 -21.12 6.57 -6.69
CA GLN A 89 -20.86 5.59 -7.74
C GLN A 89 -21.17 4.16 -7.28
N ILE A 90 -20.84 3.79 -6.04
CA ILE A 90 -21.21 2.49 -5.44
C ILE A 90 -22.73 2.33 -5.38
N LEU A 91 -23.45 3.38 -4.99
CA LEU A 91 -24.92 3.39 -4.97
C LEU A 91 -25.50 3.32 -6.39
N ALA A 92 -24.94 4.06 -7.34
CA ALA A 92 -25.37 4.01 -8.74
C ALA A 92 -25.13 2.63 -9.36
N ALA A 93 -23.97 2.02 -9.13
CA ALA A 93 -23.63 0.69 -9.60
C ALA A 93 -24.52 -0.39 -8.96
N GLY A 94 -24.79 -0.31 -7.65
CA GLY A 94 -25.71 -1.23 -6.97
C GLY A 94 -27.16 -1.11 -7.46
N ASN A 95 -27.61 0.10 -7.79
CA ASN A 95 -28.95 0.35 -8.32
C ASN A 95 -29.08 -0.03 -9.80
N ALA A 96 -28.00 0.10 -10.60
CA ALA A 96 -27.97 -0.32 -12.00
C ALA A 96 -28.16 -1.84 -12.14
N VAL A 97 -27.67 -2.62 -11.19
CA VAL A 97 -27.89 -4.09 -11.15
C VAL A 97 -29.36 -4.44 -10.78
N SER A 98 -30.10 -3.51 -10.15
CA SER A 98 -31.52 -3.71 -9.81
C SER A 98 -32.49 -3.21 -10.88
N GLY A 99 -32.00 -2.54 -11.92
CA GLY A 99 -32.76 -2.11 -13.08
C GLY A 99 -32.49 -3.03 -14.26
N LEU A 100 -33.51 -3.79 -14.67
CA LEU A 100 -33.50 -4.52 -15.93
C LEU A 100 -33.22 -3.57 -17.10
N ASP A 101 -32.03 -3.64 -17.69
CA ASP A 101 -31.83 -3.30 -19.10
C ASP A 101 -31.03 -4.43 -19.75
N ALA A 102 -31.81 -5.37 -20.30
CA ALA A 102 -31.36 -6.39 -21.22
C ALA A 102 -31.05 -5.74 -22.57
N ASP A 103 -29.85 -5.18 -22.74
CA ASP A 103 -29.16 -5.12 -24.03
C ASP A 103 -27.81 -4.42 -23.87
N SER A 104 -26.76 -5.21 -23.64
CA SER A 104 -25.43 -5.07 -24.25
C SER A 104 -24.45 -6.05 -23.59
N TYR A 105 -24.61 -7.34 -23.89
CA TYR A 105 -23.49 -8.27 -23.80
C TYR A 105 -22.65 -8.09 -25.08
N PRO A 106 -21.36 -7.75 -25.04
CA PRO A 106 -20.49 -8.10 -26.14
C PRO A 106 -20.42 -9.63 -26.19
N ALA A 107 -21.01 -10.17 -27.26
CA ALA A 107 -21.04 -11.59 -27.57
C ALA A 107 -19.63 -12.17 -27.55
N GLY A 108 -19.40 -13.12 -26.65
CA GLY A 108 -18.09 -13.79 -26.56
C GLY A 108 -17.90 -14.76 -25.41
N ILE A 109 -18.93 -15.46 -24.91
CA ILE A 109 -18.72 -16.65 -24.08
C ILE A 109 -19.69 -17.74 -24.55
N ALA A 110 -19.24 -18.56 -25.49
CA ALA A 110 -19.84 -19.86 -25.75
C ALA A 110 -19.08 -20.91 -24.93
N GLY A 111 -19.81 -21.75 -24.21
CA GLY A 111 -19.30 -23.04 -23.73
C GLY A 111 -19.18 -23.20 -22.22
N ASN A 112 -20.28 -23.61 -21.60
CA ASN A 112 -20.44 -24.73 -20.65
C ASN A 112 -19.33 -25.03 -19.62
N VAL A 113 -19.73 -25.18 -18.35
CA VAL A 113 -19.74 -26.43 -17.54
C VAL A 113 -19.72 -26.04 -16.06
N TYR A 114 -20.64 -26.62 -15.29
CA TYR A 114 -20.59 -26.62 -13.83
C TYR A 114 -19.34 -27.43 -13.41
N GLU A 115 -18.31 -26.76 -12.90
CA GLU A 115 -17.30 -27.39 -12.04
C GLU A 115 -17.67 -27.06 -10.59
N GLU A 116 -17.75 -28.08 -9.74
CA GLU A 116 -17.88 -27.90 -8.29
C GLU A 116 -16.79 -26.95 -7.77
N PRO A 117 -17.13 -26.03 -6.85
CA PRO A 117 -16.14 -25.09 -6.33
C PRO A 117 -15.00 -25.88 -5.67
N PRO A 118 -13.73 -25.60 -6.00
CA PRO A 118 -12.61 -26.23 -5.32
C PRO A 118 -12.66 -25.86 -3.84
N GLU A 119 -12.37 -26.84 -2.97
CA GLU A 119 -12.09 -26.55 -1.56
C GLU A 119 -10.89 -25.58 -1.51
N PHE A 120 -11.13 -24.36 -1.01
CA PHE A 120 -10.09 -23.36 -0.85
C PHE A 120 -9.19 -23.78 0.31
N GLU A 121 -7.98 -24.25 -0.01
CA GLU A 121 -6.92 -24.36 0.99
C GLU A 121 -6.57 -22.96 1.54
N GLU A 122 -6.43 -22.91 2.87
CA GLU A 122 -6.12 -21.73 3.66
C GLU A 122 -4.83 -21.02 3.21
N SER A 123 -4.90 -19.68 3.22
CA SER A 123 -3.79 -18.76 3.51
C SER A 123 -2.60 -18.75 2.54
N ASP A 124 -2.73 -17.95 1.48
CA ASP A 124 -1.56 -17.42 0.77
C ASP A 124 -1.30 -15.97 1.19
N GLN A 125 -0.57 -15.81 2.29
CA GLN A 125 0.26 -14.64 2.54
C GLN A 125 1.29 -14.53 1.40
N LYS A 126 0.92 -13.83 0.32
CA LYS A 126 1.75 -13.71 -0.88
C LYS A 126 2.96 -12.81 -0.61
N ARG A 127 4.02 -13.50 -0.17
CA ARG A 127 5.45 -13.14 -0.16
C ARG A 127 5.75 -11.96 -1.08
N PHE A 128 6.17 -10.86 -0.45
CA PHE A 128 6.90 -9.80 -1.10
C PHE A 128 8.12 -10.43 -1.83
N LYS A 129 8.44 -9.89 -3.01
CA LYS A 129 9.70 -10.17 -3.71
C LYS A 129 10.37 -8.83 -3.96
N TYR A 130 11.42 -8.49 -3.21
CA TYR A 130 12.22 -7.29 -3.40
C TYR A 130 13.32 -7.54 -4.42
N ASN A 131 13.43 -6.62 -5.38
CA ASN A 131 14.46 -6.64 -6.42
C ASN A 131 15.83 -6.21 -5.84
N ASN A 132 16.71 -7.18 -5.61
CA ASN A 132 18.15 -7.24 -5.90
C ASN A 132 19.04 -5.97 -5.98
N LYS A 133 18.82 -4.88 -5.24
CA LYS A 133 19.95 -4.02 -4.85
C LYS A 133 20.78 -4.82 -3.84
N SER A 134 21.99 -5.22 -4.21
CA SER A 134 22.91 -5.89 -3.27
C SER A 134 23.17 -4.94 -2.10
N ILE A 135 22.51 -5.19 -0.98
CA ILE A 135 22.69 -4.40 0.24
C ILE A 135 24.16 -4.53 0.65
N ASP A 136 24.81 -3.38 0.80
CA ASP A 136 26.23 -3.30 1.16
C ASP A 136 26.34 -3.37 2.68
N ALA A 137 26.59 -4.58 3.19
CA ALA A 137 26.70 -4.85 4.61
C ALA A 137 27.79 -4.00 5.29
N ALA A 138 28.87 -3.63 4.57
CA ALA A 138 29.94 -2.81 5.14
C ALA A 138 29.48 -1.36 5.35
N LYS A 139 28.68 -0.81 4.42
CA LYS A 139 28.06 0.51 4.60
C LYS A 139 27.00 0.50 5.69
N LEU A 140 26.25 -0.59 5.81
CA LEU A 140 25.25 -0.75 6.87
C LEU A 140 25.91 -0.83 8.25
N GLU A 141 26.99 -1.59 8.39
CA GLU A 141 27.81 -1.65 9.61
C GLU A 141 28.37 -0.26 9.99
N SER A 142 28.93 0.47 9.02
CA SER A 142 29.43 1.83 9.27
C SER A 142 28.30 2.77 9.71
N ALA A 143 27.09 2.62 9.16
CA ALA A 143 25.94 3.41 9.55
C ALA A 143 25.50 3.11 10.99
N ILE A 144 25.44 1.83 11.38
CA ILE A 144 25.12 1.40 12.75
C ILE A 144 26.11 2.03 13.74
N GLN A 145 27.42 1.92 13.48
CA GLN A 145 28.45 2.47 14.37
C GLN A 145 28.37 4.00 14.51
N MET A 146 28.01 4.71 13.44
CA MET A 146 27.84 6.16 13.48
C MET A 146 26.61 6.55 14.31
N LEU A 147 25.51 5.81 14.20
CA LEU A 147 24.31 6.04 15.00
C LEU A 147 24.55 5.75 16.47
N GLU A 148 25.18 4.61 16.80
CA GLU A 148 25.50 4.26 18.18
C GLU A 148 26.43 5.29 18.85
N ARG A 149 27.33 5.92 18.08
CA ARG A 149 28.28 6.91 18.61
C ARG A 149 27.69 8.31 18.80
N TYR A 150 26.79 8.72 17.93
CA TYR A 150 26.34 10.12 17.85
C TYR A 150 24.86 10.33 18.11
N VAL A 151 24.08 9.24 18.19
CA VAL A 151 22.65 9.26 18.45
C VAL A 151 22.39 8.35 19.64
N GLU A 152 22.64 8.86 20.85
CA GLU A 152 22.30 8.17 22.09
C GLU A 152 20.81 8.39 22.39
N ASP A 153 19.97 7.53 21.81
CA ASP A 153 18.53 7.54 22.06
C ASP A 153 17.97 6.13 22.23
N GLU A 154 17.16 5.93 23.27
CA GLU A 154 16.36 4.71 23.44
C GLU A 154 15.44 4.50 22.22
N GLU A 155 14.98 5.59 21.61
CA GLU A 155 14.10 5.60 20.44
C GLU A 155 14.73 4.97 19.20
N ILE A 156 16.06 4.99 19.05
CA ILE A 156 16.72 4.40 17.86
C ILE A 156 17.03 2.92 17.99
N LYS A 157 16.87 2.31 19.17
CA LYS A 157 17.16 0.89 19.39
C LYS A 157 16.40 -0.05 18.44
N PRO A 158 15.09 0.16 18.16
CA PRO A 158 14.37 -0.66 17.19
C PRO A 158 14.96 -0.58 15.78
N LEU A 159 15.43 0.62 15.38
CA LEU A 159 16.09 0.81 14.09
C LEU A 159 17.45 0.09 14.05
N LEU A 160 18.28 0.22 15.08
CA LEU A 160 19.57 -0.46 15.15
C LEU A 160 19.41 -1.99 15.13
N PHE A 161 18.38 -2.51 15.80
CA PHE A 161 18.04 -3.93 15.77
C PHE A 161 17.68 -4.39 14.35
N ALA A 162 16.78 -3.66 13.68
CA ALA A 162 16.38 -3.97 12.31
C ALA A 162 17.55 -3.86 11.31
N MET A 163 18.43 -2.86 11.46
CA MET A 163 19.63 -2.71 10.64
C MET A 163 20.63 -3.85 10.84
N ASN A 164 20.81 -4.35 12.07
CA ASN A 164 21.64 -5.52 12.31
C ASN A 164 21.04 -6.79 11.68
N ALA A 165 19.73 -6.99 11.80
CA ALA A 165 19.05 -8.12 11.16
C ALA A 165 19.19 -8.08 9.62
N LEU A 166 19.07 -6.88 9.03
CA LEU A 166 19.27 -6.67 7.60
C LEU A 166 20.74 -6.85 7.17
N LYS A 167 21.71 -6.57 8.04
CA LYS A 167 23.13 -6.83 7.79
C LYS A 167 23.42 -8.32 7.75
N ASP A 168 22.81 -9.09 8.65
CA ASP A 168 23.02 -10.54 8.76
C ASP A 168 22.33 -11.29 7.62
N ASP A 169 21.16 -10.82 7.17
CA ASP A 169 20.45 -11.36 6.02
C ASP A 169 20.02 -10.23 5.05
N PRO A 170 20.94 -9.78 4.16
CA PRO A 170 20.71 -8.65 3.27
C PRO A 170 19.74 -8.92 2.13
N LYS A 171 19.24 -10.16 2.01
CA LYS A 171 18.19 -10.53 1.06
C LYS A 171 16.85 -10.72 1.75
N ASN A 172 16.79 -10.56 3.07
CA ASN A 172 15.57 -10.75 3.83
C ASN A 172 14.66 -9.55 3.74
N GLU A 173 13.50 -9.84 3.19
CA GLU A 173 12.45 -8.87 2.93
C GLU A 173 11.83 -8.32 4.20
N SER A 174 11.60 -9.21 5.16
CA SER A 174 11.08 -8.82 6.46
C SER A 174 12.05 -7.91 7.20
N CYS A 175 13.36 -8.15 7.06
CA CYS A 175 14.37 -7.29 7.69
C CYS A 175 14.37 -5.87 7.10
N MET A 176 14.19 -5.73 5.77
CA MET A 176 14.09 -4.42 5.14
C MET A 176 12.80 -3.70 5.56
N GLU A 177 11.67 -4.41 5.59
CA GLU A 177 10.40 -3.85 6.05
C GLU A 177 10.49 -3.38 7.51
N GLN A 178 11.18 -4.14 8.37
CA GLN A 178 11.45 -3.73 9.75
C GLN A 178 12.30 -2.45 9.82
N VAL A 179 13.32 -2.29 8.96
CA VAL A 179 14.11 -1.05 8.90
C VAL A 179 13.24 0.13 8.49
N VAL A 180 12.36 -0.04 7.50
CA VAL A 180 11.43 1.01 7.04
C VAL A 180 10.46 1.41 8.14
N ASN A 181 9.85 0.43 8.81
CA ASN A 181 8.88 0.67 9.88
C ASN A 181 9.54 1.35 11.09
N ALA A 182 10.65 0.80 11.57
CA ALA A 182 11.39 1.38 12.68
C ALA A 182 11.85 2.81 12.37
N PHE A 183 12.36 3.07 11.16
CA PHE A 183 12.74 4.42 10.74
C PHE A 183 11.54 5.37 10.73
N ASN A 184 10.38 4.93 10.25
CA ASN A 184 9.15 5.74 10.19
C ASN A 184 8.62 6.14 11.58
N GLU A 185 8.85 5.29 12.58
CA GLU A 185 8.40 5.53 13.96
C GLU A 185 9.27 6.54 14.72
N LEU A 186 10.49 6.83 14.24
CA LEU A 186 11.43 7.77 14.89
C LEU A 186 11.00 9.23 14.91
N GLY A 187 9.99 9.63 14.13
CA GLY A 187 9.50 11.01 14.12
C GLY A 187 10.60 12.06 13.90
N ILE A 188 10.86 12.90 14.91
CA ILE A 188 11.86 13.98 14.84
C ILE A 188 13.30 13.47 14.76
N VAL A 189 13.57 12.26 15.25
CA VAL A 189 14.92 11.66 15.31
C VAL A 189 15.39 11.18 13.94
N GLN A 190 14.47 11.07 12.96
CA GLN A 190 14.81 10.75 11.56
C GLN A 190 15.87 11.68 10.97
N GLY A 191 15.84 12.98 11.32
CA GLY A 191 16.83 13.94 10.83
C GLY A 191 18.24 13.64 11.31
N ALA A 192 18.39 13.25 12.57
CA ALA A 192 19.67 12.83 13.14
C ALA A 192 20.15 11.52 12.47
N VAL A 193 19.24 10.56 12.27
CA VAL A 193 19.57 9.30 11.58
C VAL A 193 20.07 9.57 10.16
N LEU A 194 19.38 10.41 9.38
CA LEU A 194 19.81 10.75 8.01
C LEU A 194 21.14 11.52 7.96
N THR A 195 21.47 12.25 9.03
CA THR A 195 22.74 12.98 9.14
C THR A 195 23.92 12.03 9.35
N TYR A 196 23.79 11.07 10.26
CA TYR A 196 24.88 10.17 10.64
C TYR A 196 24.93 8.86 9.83
N ALA A 197 23.79 8.42 9.31
CA ALA A 197 23.62 7.23 8.49
C ALA A 197 23.03 7.58 7.11
N PRO A 198 23.73 8.33 6.25
CA PRO A 198 23.23 8.73 4.93
C PRO A 198 22.95 7.51 4.02
N TYR A 199 23.57 6.37 4.30
CA TYR A 199 23.28 5.12 3.58
C TYR A 199 21.84 4.64 3.76
N ILE A 200 21.18 4.97 4.88
CA ILE A 200 19.74 4.75 5.06
C ILE A 200 18.95 5.46 3.96
N SER A 201 19.34 6.68 3.58
CA SER A 201 18.66 7.39 2.49
C SER A 201 18.81 6.65 1.16
N VAL A 202 19.98 6.08 0.86
CA VAL A 202 20.22 5.29 -0.36
C VAL A 202 19.45 3.96 -0.36
N LEU A 203 19.30 3.33 0.82
CA LEU A 203 18.49 2.12 0.98
C LEU A 203 16.99 2.39 0.80
N LEU A 204 16.53 3.55 1.26
CA LEU A 204 15.12 3.96 1.18
C LEU A 204 14.76 4.72 -0.11
N MET A 205 15.76 5.26 -0.82
CA MET A 205 15.58 5.93 -2.10
C MET A 205 15.43 4.88 -3.21
N ASP A 206 14.25 4.92 -3.82
CA ASP A 206 14.01 4.19 -5.06
C ASP A 206 14.98 4.69 -6.14
N ASP A 207 15.42 3.76 -7.00
CA ASP A 207 16.07 4.15 -8.24
C ASP A 207 14.94 4.43 -9.24
N PRO A 208 14.65 5.71 -9.58
CA PRO A 208 13.59 6.02 -10.53
C PRO A 208 13.86 5.47 -11.94
N TYR A 209 15.03 4.86 -12.18
CA TYR A 209 15.47 4.26 -13.44
C TYR A 209 15.70 2.75 -13.38
N GLY A 210 15.11 2.04 -12.40
CA GLY A 210 15.13 0.58 -12.36
C GLY A 210 14.34 -0.04 -13.52
N ASP A 211 14.88 0.03 -14.74
CA ASP A 211 14.40 -0.71 -15.91
C ASP A 211 14.72 -2.19 -15.74
N ASN A 212 13.67 -3.00 -15.61
CA ASN A 212 13.51 -4.29 -16.28
C ASN A 212 12.08 -4.82 -16.12
#